data_AF-A0A3C1G754-F1
#
_entry.id   AF-A0A3C1G754-F1
#
_cell.length_a   1.000
_cell.length_b   1.000
_cell.length_c   1.000
_cell.angle_alpha   90.00
_cell.angle_beta   90.00
_cell.angle_gamma   90.00
#
_symmetry.space_group_name_H-M   'P 1'
#
loop_
_entity.id
_entity.type
_entity.pdbx_description
1 polymer ?
#
loop_
_entity_poly.entity_id
_entity_poly.type
_entity_poly.pdbx_seq_one_letter_code
_entity_poly.pdbx_strand_id
1 'polypeptide(L)' 'MNALGYLDGWKEISQYLGISERHARRLVAQGLPAKRSKSRRRVRALETELRAWFERWVASE' A
#
# COMPACT_ATOMS: atom_id res chain seq x y z
N MET A 1 -15.92 -4.38 -2.51
CA MET A 1 -14.97 -4.07 -1.42
C MET A 1 -14.95 -5.27 -0.48
N ASN A 2 -13.78 -5.85 -0.20
CA ASN A 2 -13.66 -6.99 0.72
C ASN A 2 -14.03 -6.52 2.13
N ALA A 3 -14.82 -7.31 2.87
CA ALA A 3 -15.41 -6.97 4.17
C ALA A 3 -14.41 -6.71 5.32
N LEU A 4 -13.10 -6.66 5.04
CA LEU A 4 -12.02 -6.54 6.01
C LEU A 4 -11.11 -5.31 5.78
N GLY A 5 -11.40 -4.46 4.79
CA GLY A 5 -10.61 -3.24 4.53
C GLY A 5 -9.15 -3.51 4.13
N TYR A 6 -8.87 -4.67 3.53
CA TYR A 6 -7.55 -5.00 2.98
C TYR A 6 -7.53 -4.82 1.47
N LEU A 7 -6.46 -4.19 0.98
CA LEU A 7 -6.08 -4.14 -0.43
C LEU A 7 -5.16 -5.33 -0.74
N ASP A 8 -5.47 -6.09 -1.79
CA ASP A 8 -4.68 -7.24 -2.25
C ASP A 8 -3.99 -6.91 -3.59
N GLY A 9 -2.67 -6.91 -3.58
CA GLY A 9 -1.84 -6.64 -4.75
C GLY A 9 -1.44 -5.17 -4.90
N TRP A 10 -0.37 -4.98 -5.68
CA TRP A 10 0.16 -3.63 -5.97
C TRP A 10 -0.84 -2.76 -6.72
N LYS A 11 -1.66 -3.37 -7.59
CA LYS A 11 -2.65 -2.67 -8.39
C LYS A 11 -3.73 -1.99 -7.53
N GLU A 12 -4.29 -2.71 -6.56
CA GLU A 12 -5.29 -2.14 -5.65
C GLU A 12 -4.67 -1.06 -4.76
N ILE A 13 -3.49 -1.32 -4.21
CA ILE A 13 -2.73 -0.36 -3.41
C ILE A 13 -2.46 0.94 -4.20
N SER A 14 -1.99 0.82 -5.44
CA SER A 14 -1.63 1.98 -6.25
C SER A 14 -2.85 2.77 -6.70
N GLN A 15 -3.95 2.09 -7.04
CA GLN A 15 -5.22 2.72 -7.37
C GLN A 15 -5.80 3.48 -6.18
N TYR A 16 -5.77 2.88 -4.99
CA TYR A 16 -6.23 3.51 -3.76
C TYR A 16 -5.44 4.78 -3.43
N LEU A 17 -4.12 4.74 -3.61
CA LEU A 17 -3.24 5.87 -3.35
C LEU A 17 -3.18 6.90 -4.48
N GLY A 18 -3.80 6.63 -5.64
CA GLY A 18 -3.72 7.51 -6.82
C GLY A 18 -2.32 7.62 -7.42
N ILE A 19 -1.46 6.61 -7.25
CA ILE A 19 -0.07 6.60 -7.75
C ILE A 19 0.19 5.42 -8.69
N SER A 20 1.35 5.40 -9.34
CA SER A 20 1.77 4.24 -10.15
C SER A 20 2.21 3.05 -9.28
N GLU A 21 2.01 1.82 -9.75
CA GLU A 21 2.52 0.62 -9.06
C GLU A 21 4.04 0.69 -8.82
N ARG A 22 4.80 1.25 -9.77
CA ARG A 22 6.23 1.44 -9.63
C ARG A 22 6.56 2.36 -8.47
N HIS A 23 5.81 3.43 -8.29
CA HIS A 23 5.97 4.35 -7.18
C HIS A 23 5.62 3.66 -5.85
N ALA A 24 4.46 2.98 -5.78
CA ALA A 24 4.05 2.22 -4.60
C ALA A 24 5.14 1.21 -4.15
N ARG A 25 5.77 0.51 -5.11
CA ARG A 25 6.89 -0.42 -4.81
C ARG A 25 8.13 0.27 -4.26
N ARG A 26 8.43 1.51 -4.67
CA ARG A 26 9.55 2.30 -4.14
C ARG A 26 9.27 2.76 -2.71
N LEU A 27 8.05 3.17 -2.42
CA LEU A 27 7.63 3.61 -1.09
C LEU A 27 7.74 2.50 -0.03
N VAL A 28 7.77 1.22 -0.43
CA VAL A 28 8.10 0.10 0.48
C VAL A 28 9.44 0.29 1.16
N ALA A 29 10.46 0.79 0.43
CA ALA A 29 11.76 1.08 1.01
C ALA A 29 11.72 2.25 2.01
N GLN A 30 10.68 3.08 1.92
CA GLN A 30 10.42 4.22 2.82
C GLN A 30 9.45 3.86 3.96
N GLY A 31 9.03 2.60 4.07
CA GLY A 31 8.18 2.11 5.16
C GLY A 31 6.69 2.03 4.84
N LEU A 32 6.28 2.04 3.57
CA LEU A 32 4.88 1.80 3.18
C LEU A 32 4.35 0.52 3.86
N PRO A 33 3.19 0.57 4.55
CA PRO A 33 2.63 -0.55 5.31
C PRO A 33 1.98 -1.60 4.40
N ALA A 34 2.82 -2.27 3.59
CA ALA A 34 2.44 -3.32 2.66
C ALA A 34 3.13 -4.63 3.06
N LYS A 35 2.36 -5.60 3.57
CA LYS A 35 2.86 -6.91 4.01
C LYS A 35 2.95 -7.86 2.83
N ARG A 36 4.15 -8.39 2.55
CA ARG A 36 4.35 -9.44 1.55
C ARG A 36 4.07 -10.81 2.18
N SER A 37 3.27 -11.63 1.52
CA SER A 37 3.07 -13.03 1.88
C SER A 37 4.37 -13.83 1.69
N LYS A 38 4.58 -14.86 2.52
CA LYS A 38 5.69 -15.84 2.37
C LYS A 38 5.67 -16.51 1.00
N SER A 39 4.48 -16.71 0.42
CA SER A 39 4.34 -16.98 -1.02
C SER A 39 4.58 -15.67 -1.77
N ARG A 40 5.79 -15.52 -2.33
CA ARG A 40 6.40 -14.31 -2.92
C ARG A 40 5.58 -13.51 -3.96
N ARG A 41 4.30 -13.82 -4.19
CA ARG A 41 3.42 -13.21 -5.19
C ARG A 41 2.28 -12.37 -4.63
N ARG A 42 1.93 -12.47 -3.35
CA ARG A 42 0.83 -11.64 -2.79
C ARG A 42 1.36 -10.57 -1.84
N VAL A 43 0.87 -9.35 -2.02
CA VAL A 43 1.09 -8.22 -1.12
C VAL A 43 -0.28 -7.80 -0.59
N ARG A 44 -0.36 -7.49 0.70
CA ARG A 44 -1.58 -6.99 1.31
C ARG A 44 -1.30 -5.75 2.14
N ALA A 45 -2.17 -4.77 2.06
CA ALA A 45 -2.13 -3.59 2.90
C ALA A 45 -3.49 -3.40 3.57
N LEU A 46 -3.50 -2.94 4.82
CA LEU A 46 -4.72 -2.51 5.47
C LEU A 46 -5.01 -1.07 5.05
N GLU A 47 -6.21 -0.77 4.56
CA GLU A 47 -6.57 0.56 4.02
C GLU A 47 -6.34 1.68 5.04
N THR A 48 -6.67 1.45 6.31
CA THR A 48 -6.52 2.44 7.38
C THR A 48 -5.06 2.74 7.70
N GLU A 49 -4.21 1.72 7.83
CA GLU A 49 -2.76 1.88 8.01
C GLU A 49 -2.13 2.58 6.80
N LEU A 50 -2.51 2.13 5.60
CA LEU A 50 -2.00 2.67 4.34
C LEU A 50 -2.35 4.15 4.17
N ARG A 51 -3.59 4.53 4.48
CA ARG A 51 -4.04 5.91 4.42
C ARG A 51 -3.31 6.79 5.44
N ALA A 52 -3.26 6.36 6.71
CA ALA A 52 -2.61 7.12 7.77
C ALA A 52 -1.11 7.33 7.50
N TRP A 53 -0.44 6.33 6.93
CA TRP A 53 0.95 6.46 6.50
C TRP A 53 1.08 7.43 5.32
N PHE A 54 0.22 7.31 4.30
CA PHE A 54 0.30 8.13 3.10
C PHE A 54 0.04 9.61 3.37
N GLU A 55 -0.95 9.95 4.21
CA GLU A 55 -1.22 11.33 4.61
C GLU A 55 0.00 11.97 5.31
N ARG A 56 0.72 11.19 6.15
CA ARG A 56 1.96 11.66 6.80
C ARG A 56 3.11 11.81 5.81
N TRP A 57 3.22 10.88 4.87
CA TRP A 57 4.25 10.91 3.83
C TRP A 57 4.09 12.14 2.93
N VAL A 58 2.87 12.41 2.43
CA VAL A 58 2.56 13.61 1.63
C VAL A 58 2.81 14.90 2.41
N ALA A 59 2.49 14.93 3.72
CA ALA A 59 2.75 16.11 4.54
C ALA A 59 4.25 16.35 4.82
N SER A 60 5.12 15.37 4.57
CA SER A 60 6.56 15.44 4.76
C SER A 60 7.33 15.77 3.48
N GLU A 61 6.64 15.86 2.34
CA GLU A 61 7.20 16.08 1.00
C GLU A 61 6.86 17.50 0.51
#